data_AF-A0A850MRQ6-F1
#
_entry.id   AF-A0A850MRQ6-F1
#
_cell.length_a   1.000
_cell.length_b   1.000
_cell.length_c   1.000
_cell.angle_alpha   90.00
_cell.angle_beta   90.00
_cell.angle_gamma   90.00
#
_symmetry.space_group_name_H-M   'P 1'
#
loop_
_entity.id
_entity.type
_entity.pdbx_description
1 polymer ?
#
loop_
_entity_poly.entity_id
_entity_poly.type
_entity_poly.pdbx_seq_one_letter_code
_entity_poly.pdbx_strand_id
1 'polypeptide(L)' 'MKINFDTYMKKYRNKFRKLRLSLNLERLPRRRPRDPEEELVVMIMANRRWKRELAEGKLVEISPKKYTILG' A
#
# COMPACT_ATOMS: atom_id res chain seq x y z
N MET A 1 -35.99 -6.42 12.05
CA MET A 1 -35.39 -5.15 11.61
C MET A 1 -34.47 -5.43 10.41
N LYS A 2 -34.88 -5.05 9.19
CA LYS A 2 -34.04 -5.21 7.98
C LYS A 2 -33.04 -4.07 7.93
N ILE A 3 -31.76 -4.37 8.10
CA ILE A 3 -30.68 -3.39 7.94
C ILE A 3 -30.30 -3.37 6.46
N ASN A 4 -30.43 -2.21 5.81
CA ASN A 4 -29.95 -2.03 4.45
C ASN A 4 -28.40 -2.03 4.47
N PHE A 5 -27.80 -3.00 3.78
CA PHE A 5 -26.35 -3.22 3.78
C PHE A 5 -25.55 -1.99 3.33
N ASP A 6 -26.01 -1.28 2.31
CA ASP A 6 -25.32 -0.12 1.77
C ASP A 6 -25.33 1.05 2.77
N THR A 7 -26.46 1.27 3.44
CA THR A 7 -26.56 2.30 4.49
C THR A 7 -25.68 1.98 5.69
N TYR A 8 -25.62 0.70 6.08
CA TYR A 8 -24.74 0.22 7.14
C TYR A 8 -23.27 0.43 6.77
N MET A 9 -22.88 0.01 5.57
CA MET A 9 -21.50 0.16 5.11
C MET A 9 -21.09 1.62 4.98
N LYS A 10 -21.95 2.51 4.45
CA LYS A 10 -21.69 3.96 4.42
C LYS A 10 -21.45 4.53 5.81
N LYS A 11 -22.26 4.13 6.80
CA LYS A 11 -22.16 4.64 8.18
C LYS A 11 -20.88 4.17 8.89
N TYR A 12 -20.44 2.93 8.66
CA TYR A 12 -19.35 2.32 9.43
C TYR A 12 -18.03 2.18 8.68
N ARG A 13 -17.95 2.54 7.39
CA ARG A 13 -16.73 2.44 6.55
C ARG A 13 -15.49 3.03 7.21
N ASN A 14 -15.60 4.23 7.79
CA ASN A 14 -14.48 4.90 8.45
C ASN A 14 -14.06 4.20 9.75
N LYS A 15 -15.03 3.63 10.49
CA LYS A 15 -14.76 2.85 11.71
C LYS A 15 -13.99 1.57 11.36
N PHE A 16 -14.40 0.84 10.32
CA PHE A 16 -13.69 -0.34 9.84
C PHE A 16 -12.31 -0.01 9.29
N ARG A 17 -12.16 1.12 8.58
CA ARG A 17 -10.85 1.60 8.11
C ARG A 17 -9.90 1.85 9.29
N LYS A 18 -10.38 2.55 10.32
CA LYS A 18 -9.59 2.81 11.54
C LYS A 18 -9.23 1.52 12.27
N LEU A 19 -10.20 0.62 12.44
CA LEU A 19 -9.99 -0.69 13.07
C LEU A 19 -8.92 -1.51 12.33
N ARG A 20 -8.97 -1.51 10.99
CA ARG A 20 -7.97 -2.22 10.17
C ARG A 20 -6.57 -1.63 10.31
N LEU A 21 -6.47 -0.31 10.45
CA LEU A 21 -5.18 0.37 10.68
C LEU A 21 -4.68 0.18 12.11
N SER A 22 -5.58 0.14 13.11
CA SER A 22 -5.21 0.02 14.52
C SER A 22 -4.82 -1.40 14.92
N LEU A 23 -5.39 -2.42 14.27
CA LEU A 23 -5.13 -3.81 14.60
C LEU A 23 -3.83 -4.36 13.98
N ASN A 24 -3.02 -3.53 13.30
CA ASN A 24 -1.85 -3.98 12.53
C ASN A 24 -2.18 -5.22 11.68
N LEU A 25 -3.42 -5.31 11.17
CA LEU A 25 -3.83 -6.46 10.37
C LEU A 25 -3.00 -6.40 9.10
N GLU A 26 -1.96 -7.23 9.07
CA GLU A 26 -1.13 -7.41 7.90
C GLU A 26 -2.07 -7.62 6.72
N ARG A 27 -1.82 -6.88 5.64
CA ARG A 27 -2.61 -7.09 4.43
C ARG A 27 -2.40 -8.54 4.04
N LEU A 28 -3.46 -9.34 4.15
CA LEU A 28 -3.45 -10.69 3.64
C LEU A 28 -2.99 -10.66 2.16
N PRO A 29 -2.21 -11.67 1.73
CA PRO A 29 -1.78 -11.76 0.34
C PRO A 29 -3.00 -11.63 -0.58
N ARG A 30 -2.88 -10.81 -1.64
CA ARG A 30 -3.96 -10.68 -2.61
C ARG A 30 -4.16 -12.04 -3.28
N ARG A 31 -5.40 -12.52 -3.30
CA ARG A 31 -5.77 -13.79 -3.98
C ARG A 31 -5.90 -13.65 -5.49
N ARG A 32 -5.89 -12.42 -6.01
CA ARG A 32 -6.04 -12.12 -7.44
C ARG A 32 -5.01 -11.06 -7.86
N PRO A 33 -4.56 -11.09 -9.14
CA PRO A 33 -3.73 -10.03 -9.71
C PRO A 33 -4.39 -8.66 -9.55
N ARG A 34 -3.57 -7.59 -9.56
CA ARG A 34 -4.10 -6.23 -9.69
C ARG A 34 -4.67 -6.04 -11.09
N ASP A 35 -5.60 -5.10 -11.21
CA ASP A 35 -5.97 -4.56 -12.51
C ASP A 35 -4.73 -3.97 -13.21
N PRO A 36 -4.58 -4.09 -14.54
CA PRO A 36 -3.40 -3.57 -15.26
C PRO A 36 -3.13 -2.08 -15.02
N GLU A 37 -4.17 -1.26 -14.91
CA GLU A 37 -4.03 0.17 -14.64
C GLU A 37 -3.56 0.41 -13.19
N GLU A 38 -4.13 -0.35 -12.23
CA GLU A 38 -3.69 -0.30 -10.83
C GLU A 38 -2.22 -0.71 -10.70
N GLU A 39 -1.79 -1.75 -11.42
CA GLU A 39 -0.40 -2.21 -11.41
C GLU A 39 0.55 -1.12 -11.94
N LEU A 40 0.20 -0.48 -13.05
CA LEU A 40 0.98 0.61 -13.62
C LEU A 40 1.16 1.76 -12.64
N VAL A 41 0.08 2.19 -11.98
CA VAL A 41 0.11 3.25 -10.97
C VAL A 41 1.03 2.85 -9.80
N VAL A 42 0.91 1.63 -9.30
CA VAL A 42 1.75 1.11 -8.21
C VAL A 42 3.22 1.08 -8.61
N MET A 43 3.54 0.65 -9.83
CA MET A 43 4.92 0.66 -10.35
C MET A 43 5.50 2.07 -10.43
N ILE A 44 4.73 3.05 -10.92
CA ILE A 44 5.15 4.46 -10.99
C ILE A 44 5.41 5.00 -9.58
N MET A 45 4.51 4.72 -8.64
CA MET A 45 4.67 5.14 -7.24
C MET A 45 5.92 4.53 -6.60
N ALA A 46 6.16 3.23 -6.81
CA ALA A 46 7.34 2.54 -6.31
C ALA A 46 8.63 3.14 -6.89
N ASN A 47 8.67 3.40 -8.20
CA ASN A 47 9.82 4.03 -8.85
C ASN A 47 10.12 5.42 -8.30
N ARG A 48 9.10 6.27 -8.15
CA ARG A 48 9.23 7.62 -7.57
C ARG A 48 9.73 7.55 -6.13
N ARG A 49 9.19 6.63 -5.34
CA ARG A 49 9.62 6.40 -3.96
C ARG A 49 11.10 6.01 -3.90
N TRP A 50 11.53 5.05 -4.71
CA TRP A 50 12.94 4.61 -4.75
C TRP A 50 13.88 5.73 -5.17
N LYS A 51 13.54 6.50 -6.22
CA LYS A 51 14.34 7.66 -6.63
C LYS A 51 14.50 8.68 -5.51
N ARG A 52 13.41 8.94 -4.77
CA ARG A 52 13.44 9.84 -3.62
C ARG A 52 14.30 9.26 -2.49
N GLU A 53 14.16 7.99 -2.16
CA GLU A 53 14.95 7.34 -1.10
C GLU A 53 16.45 7.27 -1.46
N LEU A 54 16.81 7.14 -2.74
CA LEU A 54 18.18 7.28 -3.22
C LEU A 54 18.69 8.72 -3.05
N ALA A 55 17.90 9.71 -3.44
CA ALA A 55 18.27 11.12 -3.29
C ALA A 55 18.39 11.58 -1.83
N GLU A 56 17.56 11.03 -0.95
CA GLU A 56 17.60 11.28 0.50
C GLU A 56 18.69 10.45 1.22
N GLY A 57 19.43 9.60 0.51
CA GLY A 57 20.47 8.74 1.09
C GLY A 57 19.95 7.61 1.97
N LYS A 58 18.65 7.31 1.93
CA LYS A 58 18.03 6.17 2.66
C LYS A 58 18.32 4.84 1.96
N LEU A 59 18.42 4.88 0.64
CA LEU A 59 18.89 3.79 -0.20
C LEU A 59 20.27 4.13 -0.75
N VAL A 60 21.15 3.14 -0.82
CA VAL A 60 22.47 3.26 -1.45
C VAL A 60 22.62 2.19 -2.51
N GLU A 61 23.02 2.58 -3.70
CA GLU A 61 23.37 1.64 -4.78
C GLU A 61 24.78 1.08 -4.54
N ILE A 62 24.90 -0.23 -4.33
CA ILE A 62 26.18 -0.92 -4.10
C ILE A 62 26.78 -1.42 -5.42
N SER A 63 25.93 -1.79 -6.37
CA SER A 63 26.32 -2.20 -7.72
C SER A 63 25.13 -1.99 -8.66
N PRO A 64 25.29 -2.12 -9.99
CA PRO A 64 24.17 -1.99 -10.91
C PRO A 64 22.98 -2.86 -10.48
N LYS A 65 21.84 -2.23 -10.17
CA LYS A 65 20.60 -2.87 -9.69
C LYS A 65 20.71 -3.58 -8.33
N LYS A 66 21.72 -3.31 -7.51
CA LYS A 66 21.81 -3.78 -6.12
C LYS A 66 21.80 -2.61 -5.16
N TYR A 67 20.81 -2.59 -4.28
CA TYR A 67 20.61 -1.52 -3.30
C TYR A 67 20.67 -2.07 -1.88
N THR A 68 21.17 -1.27 -0.95
CA THR A 68 21.03 -1.51 0.49
C THR A 68 20.27 -0.36 1.14
N ILE A 69 19.66 -0.65 2.29
CA ILE A 69 19.03 0.34 3.14
C ILE A 69 20.08 0.76 4.17
N LEU A 70 20.31 2.05 4.33
CA LEU A 70 21.06 2.56 5.47
C LEU A 70 20.10 2.58 6.68
N GLY A 71 20.42 1.78 7.69
CA GLY A 71 19.68 1.68 8.95
C GLY A 71 19.94 2.87 9.85
#